data_AF-A0A3G6N4U2-F1
#
_entry.id   AF-A0A3G6N4U2-F1
#
_cell.length_a   1.000
_cell.length_b   1.000
_cell.length_c   1.000
_cell.angle_alpha   90.00
_cell.angle_beta   90.00
_cell.angle_gamma   90.00
#
_symmetry.space_group_name_H-M   'P 1'
#
loop_
_entity.id
_entity.type
_entity.pdbx_description
1 polymer ?
#
loop_
_entity_poly.entity_id
_entity_poly.type
_entity_poly.pdbx_seq_one_letter_code
_entity_poly.pdbx_strand_id
1 'polypeptide(L)'
;MSTPLNTIFSWFETGDFPTQTQFKETFLSFYHKENLIPMESIEGFEETFQSFASAEAFQQHLADSMAHSGYLALLNADNLTATHVNSWKNKLGISNVATTDSSDQLGNVYTKIQVNDFVDELNDADKDLTLEIENIKNKLLSNDLSLDELQEIVNYIKENAQQIELLKDDVIKASYDDKINVVGTYSNWNAIKYQNQFNDQVYDKIKNIEDAASLEKIKYEERVRGDSRIKHDLDTLSFVIDAYDTVTMFTVPLKVRRIDTNTIEVLFDSVPPNIIQLTIKKI
;
A
#
# COMPACT_ATOMS: atom_id res chain seq x y z
N MET A 1 2.00 -121.33 1.82
CA MET A 1 3.32 -120.75 1.50
C MET A 1 3.52 -120.93 0.01
N SER A 2 3.82 -119.87 -0.73
CA SER A 2 4.20 -120.00 -2.14
C SER A 2 5.54 -120.69 -2.25
N THR A 3 5.74 -121.47 -3.32
CA THR A 3 7.04 -122.08 -3.57
C THR A 3 8.01 -120.99 -4.02
N PRO A 4 9.22 -120.87 -3.42
CA PRO A 4 10.22 -119.91 -3.86
C PRO A 4 10.56 -120.06 -5.34
N LEU A 5 10.71 -118.95 -6.05
CA LEU A 5 10.89 -118.94 -7.50
C LEU A 5 12.15 -119.73 -7.94
N ASN A 6 13.22 -119.68 -7.15
CA ASN A 6 14.42 -120.48 -7.38
C ASN A 6 14.18 -122.00 -7.27
N THR A 7 13.29 -122.43 -6.38
CA THR A 7 12.85 -123.83 -6.27
C THR A 7 11.99 -124.23 -7.46
N ILE A 8 11.15 -123.33 -7.97
CA ILE A 8 10.37 -123.57 -9.20
C ILE A 8 11.31 -123.74 -10.38
N PHE A 9 12.32 -122.87 -10.54
CA PHE A 9 13.25 -122.93 -11.66
C PHE A 9 14.02 -124.25 -11.75
N SER A 10 14.35 -124.89 -10.61
CA SER A 10 15.03 -126.18 -10.64
C SER A 10 14.17 -127.34 -11.16
N TRP A 11 12.84 -127.17 -11.27
CA TRP A 11 11.95 -128.20 -11.84
C TRP A 11 11.86 -128.14 -13.37
N PHE A 12 12.43 -127.11 -14.00
CA PHE A 12 12.36 -126.84 -15.44
C PHE A 12 13.76 -126.71 -16.08
N GLU A 13 14.78 -127.32 -15.48
CA GLU A 13 16.12 -127.40 -16.08
C GLU A 13 16.13 -128.31 -17.32
N THR A 14 17.17 -128.18 -18.15
CA THR A 14 17.26 -128.96 -19.39
C THR A 14 17.40 -130.45 -19.08
N GLY A 15 16.41 -131.23 -19.50
CA GLY A 15 16.36 -132.68 -19.29
C GLY A 15 15.47 -133.11 -18.12
N ASP A 16 14.98 -132.16 -17.31
CA ASP A 16 14.06 -132.43 -16.20
C ASP A 16 12.60 -132.30 -16.64
N PHE A 17 11.74 -133.12 -16.01
CA PHE A 17 10.30 -133.09 -16.21
C PHE A 17 9.61 -132.90 -14.85
N PRO A 18 8.85 -131.81 -14.64
CA PRO A 18 8.16 -131.60 -13.39
C PRO A 18 7.06 -132.64 -13.20
N THR A 19 6.91 -133.12 -11.97
CA THR A 19 5.74 -133.90 -11.56
C THR A 19 4.46 -133.06 -11.65
N GLN A 20 3.29 -133.71 -11.69
CA GLN A 20 1.99 -133.03 -11.67
C GLN A 20 1.87 -132.04 -10.50
N THR A 21 2.39 -132.41 -9.32
CA THR A 21 2.39 -131.54 -8.14
C THR A 21 3.29 -130.33 -8.35
N GLN A 22 4.53 -130.51 -8.79
CA GLN A 22 5.46 -129.40 -9.07
C GLN A 22 4.91 -128.43 -10.13
N PHE A 23 4.28 -128.98 -11.18
CA PHE A 23 3.62 -128.16 -12.20
C PHE A 23 2.45 -127.35 -11.62
N LYS A 24 1.62 -127.94 -10.76
CA LYS A 24 0.53 -127.23 -10.07
C LYS A 24 1.05 -126.13 -9.13
N GLU A 25 2.07 -126.43 -8.33
CA GLU A 25 2.70 -125.49 -7.40
C GLU A 25 3.33 -124.28 -8.10
N THR A 26 3.76 -124.44 -9.35
CA THR A 26 4.26 -123.34 -10.19
C THR A 26 3.18 -122.26 -10.36
N PHE A 27 1.98 -122.63 -10.78
CA PHE A 27 0.89 -121.68 -11.00
C PHE A 27 0.32 -121.13 -9.68
N LEU A 28 0.32 -121.92 -8.61
CA LEU A 28 -0.11 -121.47 -7.28
C LEU A 28 0.85 -120.45 -6.64
N SER A 29 2.08 -120.35 -7.13
CA SER A 29 3.09 -119.42 -6.60
C SER A 29 3.00 -118.01 -7.19
N PHE A 30 2.19 -117.80 -8.24
CA PHE A 30 1.93 -116.48 -8.82
C PHE A 30 0.57 -115.93 -8.37
N TYR A 31 0.49 -114.60 -8.21
CA TYR A 31 -0.81 -113.93 -8.04
C TYR A 31 -1.59 -113.95 -9.36
N HIS A 32 -2.83 -114.43 -9.33
CA HIS A 32 -3.75 -114.34 -10.47
C HIS A 32 -4.42 -112.96 -10.51
N LYS A 33 -4.81 -112.49 -11.70
CA LYS A 33 -5.45 -111.17 -11.89
C LYS A 33 -6.75 -111.00 -11.11
N GLU A 34 -7.45 -112.09 -10.86
CA GLU A 34 -8.71 -112.12 -10.09
C GLU A 34 -8.48 -112.11 -8.57
N ASN A 35 -7.23 -112.31 -8.12
CA ASN A 35 -6.90 -112.35 -6.70
C ASN A 35 -6.55 -110.96 -6.20
N LEU A 36 -7.03 -110.63 -5.00
CA LEU A 36 -6.58 -109.43 -4.29
C LEU A 36 -5.11 -109.59 -3.89
N ILE A 37 -4.33 -108.51 -4.06
CA ILE A 37 -2.96 -108.43 -3.55
C ILE A 37 -3.03 -107.98 -2.09
N PRO A 38 -2.57 -108.79 -1.13
CA PRO A 38 -2.58 -108.39 0.28
C PRO A 38 -1.64 -107.20 0.52
N MET A 39 -2.08 -106.24 1.32
CA MET A 39 -1.34 -105.00 1.57
C MET A 39 0.01 -105.26 2.25
N GLU A 40 0.06 -106.29 3.11
CA GLU A 40 1.27 -106.78 3.77
C GLU A 40 2.32 -107.37 2.81
N SER A 41 1.94 -107.68 1.57
CA SER A 41 2.85 -108.20 0.54
C SER A 41 3.51 -107.11 -0.31
N ILE A 42 3.12 -105.84 -0.11
CA ILE A 42 3.64 -104.69 -0.85
C ILE A 42 4.76 -104.06 -0.03
N GLU A 43 5.99 -104.24 -0.49
CA GLU A 43 7.17 -103.63 0.12
C GLU A 43 7.05 -102.09 0.19
N GLY A 44 7.37 -101.51 1.36
CA GLY A 44 7.33 -100.07 1.59
C GLY A 44 5.92 -99.46 1.70
N PHE A 45 4.85 -100.26 1.57
CA PHE A 45 3.48 -99.75 1.70
C PHE A 45 3.22 -99.16 3.08
N GLU A 46 3.58 -99.87 4.15
CA GLU A 46 3.31 -99.44 5.53
C GLU A 46 4.05 -98.14 5.87
N GLU A 47 5.33 -98.02 5.50
CA GLU A 47 6.13 -96.81 5.70
C GLU A 47 5.53 -95.60 4.97
N THR A 48 5.10 -95.80 3.72
CA THR A 48 4.46 -94.76 2.91
C THR A 48 3.11 -94.38 3.51
N PHE A 49 2.31 -95.36 3.94
CA PHE A 49 1.01 -95.13 4.54
C PHE A 49 1.11 -94.31 5.83
N GLN A 50 2.13 -94.56 6.66
CA GLN A 50 2.39 -93.80 7.89
C GLN A 50 2.76 -92.33 7.64
N SER A 51 3.17 -91.96 6.42
CA SER A 51 3.46 -90.56 6.07
C SER A 51 2.21 -89.70 5.84
N PHE A 52 1.04 -90.33 5.67
CA PHE A 52 -0.23 -89.63 5.48
C PHE A 52 -0.93 -89.40 6.82
N ALA A 53 -1.59 -88.25 6.96
CA ALA A 53 -2.52 -88.04 8.06
C ALA A 53 -3.73 -88.99 7.90
N SER A 54 -4.18 -89.57 9.01
CA SER A 54 -5.42 -90.34 9.01
C SER A 54 -6.61 -89.41 8.68
N ALA A 55 -7.70 -89.98 8.15
CA ALA A 55 -8.92 -89.22 7.90
C ALA A 55 -9.44 -88.52 9.17
N GLU A 56 -9.32 -89.20 10.32
CA GLU A 56 -9.69 -88.63 11.61
C GLU A 56 -8.80 -87.46 12.01
N ALA A 57 -7.47 -87.60 11.91
CA ALA A 57 -6.52 -86.53 12.22
C ALA A 57 -6.73 -85.31 11.31
N PHE A 58 -7.03 -85.54 10.04
CA PHE A 58 -7.36 -84.46 9.10
C PHE A 58 -8.67 -83.74 9.47
N GLN A 59 -9.73 -84.48 9.82
CA GLN A 59 -10.99 -83.87 10.27
C GLN A 59 -10.82 -83.09 11.57
N GLN A 60 -10.04 -83.61 12.52
CA GLN A 60 -9.71 -82.89 13.76
C GLN A 60 -8.94 -81.59 13.46
N HIS A 61 -7.98 -81.62 12.53
CA HIS A 61 -7.25 -80.42 12.09
C HIS A 61 -8.18 -79.36 11.48
N LEU A 62 -9.16 -79.76 10.65
CA LEU A 62 -10.11 -78.83 10.05
C LEU A 62 -11.05 -78.17 11.07
N ALA A 63 -11.40 -78.89 12.13
CA ALA A 63 -12.28 -78.40 13.18
C ALA A 63 -11.54 -77.58 14.25
N ASP A 64 -10.23 -77.72 14.35
CA ASP A 64 -9.39 -77.00 15.31
C ASP A 64 -9.13 -75.57 14.84
N SER A 65 -9.81 -74.60 15.46
CA SER A 65 -9.62 -73.17 15.19
C SER A 65 -8.23 -72.66 15.56
N MET A 66 -7.46 -73.43 16.35
CA MET A 66 -6.11 -73.08 16.80
C MET A 66 -5.00 -73.79 16.00
N ALA A 67 -5.34 -74.63 15.01
CA ALA A 67 -4.40 -75.49 14.32
C ALA A 67 -3.19 -74.73 13.72
N HIS A 68 -3.39 -73.46 13.32
CA HIS A 68 -2.34 -72.61 12.74
C HIS A 68 -1.96 -71.41 13.61
N SER A 69 -2.38 -71.37 14.88
CA SER A 69 -2.20 -70.22 15.80
C SER A 69 -0.73 -69.86 16.09
N GLY A 70 0.23 -70.76 15.82
CA GLY A 70 1.66 -70.47 15.91
C GLY A 70 2.23 -69.63 14.77
N TYR A 71 1.54 -69.56 13.62
CA TYR A 71 2.02 -68.90 12.41
C TYR A 71 1.05 -67.86 11.85
N LEU A 72 -0.26 -68.08 12.03
CA LEU A 72 -1.32 -67.21 11.58
C LEU A 72 -2.02 -66.55 12.76
N ALA A 73 -2.57 -65.37 12.52
CA ALA A 73 -3.43 -64.72 13.48
C ALA A 73 -4.79 -65.42 13.55
N LEU A 74 -5.29 -65.63 14.76
CA LEU A 74 -6.67 -66.05 14.97
C LEU A 74 -7.62 -64.95 14.52
N LEU A 75 -8.87 -65.31 14.20
CA LEU A 75 -9.91 -64.35 13.80
C LEU A 75 -10.16 -63.26 14.85
N ASN A 76 -10.04 -63.60 16.13
CA ASN A 76 -10.15 -62.67 17.25
C ASN A 76 -8.81 -62.05 17.66
N ALA A 77 -7.70 -62.44 17.02
CA ALA A 77 -6.34 -61.97 17.29
C ALA A 77 -5.79 -62.23 18.71
N ASP A 78 -6.42 -63.11 19.50
CA ASP A 78 -5.99 -63.37 20.89
C ASP A 78 -4.61 -64.02 21.00
N ASN A 79 -4.12 -64.65 19.92
CA ASN A 79 -2.76 -65.21 19.87
C ASN A 79 -1.68 -64.16 19.54
N LEU A 80 -2.04 -62.88 19.36
CA LEU A 80 -1.07 -61.82 19.07
C LEU A 80 -0.51 -61.21 20.36
N THR A 81 0.81 -61.03 20.37
CA THR A 81 1.51 -60.28 21.41
C THR A 81 1.58 -58.79 21.05
N ALA A 82 1.91 -57.94 22.02
CA ALA A 82 2.14 -56.52 21.76
C ALA A 82 3.20 -56.29 20.66
N THR A 83 4.23 -57.14 20.58
CA THR A 83 5.26 -57.10 19.54
C THR A 83 4.68 -57.36 18.14
N HIS A 84 3.78 -58.35 18.00
CA HIS A 84 3.09 -58.62 16.74
C HIS A 84 2.25 -57.42 16.31
N VAL A 85 1.44 -56.88 17.23
CA VAL A 85 0.58 -55.72 16.98
C VAL A 85 1.41 -54.51 16.52
N ASN A 86 2.52 -54.20 17.21
CA ASN A 86 3.38 -53.08 16.83
C ASN A 86 4.06 -53.27 15.48
N SER A 87 4.51 -54.49 15.17
CA SER A 87 5.11 -54.82 13.87
C SER A 87 4.10 -54.64 12.73
N TRP A 88 2.85 -55.06 12.93
CA TRP A 88 1.79 -54.84 11.97
C TRP A 88 1.41 -53.38 11.83
N LYS A 89 1.27 -52.63 12.94
CA LYS A 89 1.04 -51.18 12.88
C LYS A 89 2.07 -50.48 12.00
N ASN A 90 3.35 -50.83 12.16
CA ASN A 90 4.43 -50.32 11.33
C ASN A 90 4.27 -50.72 9.85
N LYS A 91 4.10 -52.02 9.57
CA LYS A 91 3.98 -52.53 8.18
C LYS A 91 2.74 -52.01 7.44
N LEU A 92 1.64 -51.80 8.15
CA LEU A 92 0.40 -51.27 7.60
C LEU A 92 0.39 -49.73 7.53
N GLY A 93 1.44 -49.05 8.01
CA GLY A 93 1.50 -47.59 8.06
C GLY A 93 0.45 -46.98 9.00
N ILE A 94 -0.02 -47.73 10.00
CA ILE A 94 -0.95 -47.23 11.01
C ILE A 94 -0.14 -46.38 12.00
N SER A 95 -0.24 -45.06 11.83
CA SER A 95 0.23 -44.08 12.81
C SER A 95 -0.91 -43.73 13.77
N ASN A 96 -0.57 -43.16 14.93
CA ASN A 96 -1.55 -42.55 15.82
C ASN A 96 -2.20 -41.37 15.10
N VAL A 97 -3.43 -41.54 14.61
CA VAL A 97 -4.24 -40.47 14.00
C VAL A 97 -5.31 -40.07 15.01
N ALA A 98 -5.32 -38.80 15.39
CA ALA A 98 -6.32 -38.22 16.29
C ALA A 98 -6.38 -38.84 17.69
N THR A 99 -5.25 -39.26 18.26
CA THR A 99 -5.22 -39.71 19.65
C THR A 99 -4.96 -38.51 20.56
N THR A 100 -5.79 -38.30 21.57
CA THR A 100 -5.46 -37.45 22.72
C THR A 100 -4.45 -38.16 23.60
N ASP A 101 -3.58 -37.41 24.29
CA ASP A 101 -2.64 -37.99 25.26
C ASP A 101 -3.38 -38.92 26.23
N SER A 102 -2.97 -40.19 26.28
CA SER A 102 -3.19 -41.04 27.47
C SER A 102 -1.98 -40.87 28.38
N SER A 103 -2.07 -41.23 29.66
CA SER A 103 -1.00 -40.98 30.64
C SER A 103 0.39 -41.46 30.19
N ASP A 104 0.44 -42.43 29.27
CA ASP A 104 1.67 -43.11 28.85
C ASP A 104 1.99 -42.94 27.35
N GLN A 105 1.18 -42.20 26.57
CA GLN A 105 1.44 -41.97 25.14
C GLN A 105 1.12 -40.54 24.71
N LEU A 106 2.12 -39.91 24.08
CA LEU A 106 1.96 -38.63 23.38
C LEU A 106 1.08 -38.84 22.14
N GLY A 107 -0.06 -38.16 22.15
CA GLY A 107 -0.97 -38.01 21.04
C GLY A 107 -0.61 -36.84 20.13
N ASN A 108 -1.41 -36.66 19.08
CA ASN A 108 -1.24 -35.60 18.08
C ASN A 108 -2.37 -34.57 18.11
N VAL A 109 -3.28 -34.66 19.09
CA VAL A 109 -4.40 -33.75 19.26
C VAL A 109 -4.48 -33.30 20.72
N TYR A 110 -4.81 -32.03 20.93
CA TYR A 110 -5.02 -31.44 22.25
C TYR A 110 -6.18 -32.12 22.99
N THR A 111 -6.02 -32.32 24.29
CA THR A 111 -7.09 -32.73 25.20
C THR A 111 -8.17 -31.65 25.30
N LYS A 112 -9.38 -32.03 25.68
CA LYS A 112 -10.46 -31.05 25.94
C LYS A 112 -10.08 -30.04 27.02
N ILE A 113 -9.28 -30.45 28.01
CA ILE A 113 -8.79 -29.57 29.07
C ILE A 113 -7.90 -28.49 28.46
N GLN A 114 -6.87 -28.88 27.69
CA GLN A 114 -6.00 -27.92 27.01
C GLN A 114 -6.76 -26.97 26.08
N VAL A 115 -7.74 -27.47 25.33
CA VAL A 115 -8.58 -26.62 24.47
C VAL A 115 -9.39 -25.63 25.30
N ASN A 116 -9.98 -26.07 26.42
CA ASN A 116 -10.71 -25.17 27.29
C ASN A 116 -9.80 -24.11 27.90
N ASP A 117 -8.60 -24.48 28.36
CA ASP A 117 -7.62 -23.53 28.92
C ASP A 117 -7.28 -22.43 27.89
N PHE A 118 -7.03 -22.79 26.63
CA PHE A 118 -6.80 -21.80 25.56
C PHE A 118 -8.01 -20.90 25.29
N VAL A 119 -9.22 -21.48 25.34
CA VAL A 119 -10.47 -20.71 25.13
C VAL A 119 -10.70 -19.75 26.30
N ASP A 120 -10.39 -20.17 27.53
CA ASP A 120 -10.51 -19.33 28.72
C ASP A 120 -9.52 -18.16 28.69
N GLU A 121 -8.26 -18.39 28.28
CA GLU A 121 -7.28 -17.32 28.06
C GLU A 121 -7.77 -16.30 27.01
N LEU A 122 -8.36 -16.78 25.90
CA LEU A 122 -8.94 -15.89 24.88
C LEU A 122 -10.14 -15.10 25.40
N ASN A 123 -11.00 -15.75 26.19
CA ASN A 123 -12.16 -15.10 26.79
C ASN A 123 -11.75 -14.00 27.78
N ASP A 124 -10.68 -14.22 28.55
CA ASP A 124 -10.18 -13.22 29.48
C ASP A 124 -9.55 -12.04 28.75
N ALA A 125 -8.78 -12.28 27.68
CA ALA A 125 -8.25 -11.21 26.82
C ALA A 125 -9.37 -10.37 26.17
N ASP A 126 -10.48 -11.00 25.75
CA ASP A 126 -11.64 -10.30 25.17
C ASP A 126 -12.36 -9.40 26.19
N LYS A 127 -12.47 -9.85 27.45
CA LYS A 127 -13.01 -9.04 28.55
C LYS A 127 -12.13 -7.81 28.80
N ASP A 128 -10.81 -8.00 28.85
CA ASP A 128 -9.86 -6.91 29.08
C ASP A 128 -9.92 -5.88 27.95
N LEU A 129 -9.94 -6.32 26.70
CA LEU A 129 -10.12 -5.44 25.54
C LEU A 129 -11.44 -4.66 25.60
N THR A 130 -12.52 -5.31 26.02
CA THR A 130 -13.83 -4.65 26.18
C THR A 130 -13.75 -3.54 27.23
N LEU A 131 -13.10 -3.78 28.36
CA LEU A 131 -12.88 -2.77 29.42
C LEU A 131 -12.01 -1.61 28.93
N GLU A 132 -10.94 -1.88 28.19
CA GLU A 132 -10.09 -0.83 27.61
C GLU A 132 -10.86 0.05 26.63
N ILE A 133 -11.67 -0.57 25.75
CA ILE A 133 -12.52 0.16 24.81
C ILE A 133 -13.52 1.04 25.55
N GLU A 134 -14.15 0.54 26.62
CA GLU A 134 -15.07 1.32 27.43
C GLU A 134 -14.38 2.50 28.12
N ASN A 135 -13.17 2.29 28.65
CA ASN A 135 -12.35 3.36 29.22
C ASN A 135 -11.99 4.43 28.19
N ILE A 136 -11.61 4.03 26.96
CA ILE A 136 -11.35 4.97 25.86
C ILE A 136 -12.61 5.75 25.52
N LYS A 137 -13.76 5.07 25.37
CA LYS A 137 -15.05 5.73 25.10
C LYS A 137 -15.38 6.75 26.18
N ASN A 138 -15.22 6.42 27.46
CA ASN A 138 -15.46 7.35 28.56
C ASN A 138 -14.53 8.57 28.52
N LYS A 139 -13.25 8.38 28.17
CA LYS A 139 -12.31 9.49 27.97
C LYS A 139 -12.68 10.38 26.78
N LEU A 140 -13.17 9.81 25.69
CA LEU A 140 -13.60 10.54 24.49
C LEU A 140 -14.97 11.22 24.66
N LEU A 141 -15.84 10.67 25.50
CA LEU A 141 -17.16 11.22 25.84
C LEU A 141 -17.11 12.30 26.92
N SER A 142 -16.02 12.38 27.68
CA SER A 142 -15.80 13.49 28.60
C SER A 142 -15.72 14.78 27.77
N ASN A 143 -16.84 15.50 27.65
CA ASN A 143 -16.94 16.80 27.00
C ASN A 143 -15.73 17.63 27.42
N ASP A 144 -14.80 17.81 26.50
CA ASP A 144 -13.61 18.61 26.76
C ASP A 144 -14.04 20.06 26.67
N LEU A 145 -14.57 20.57 27.78
CA LEU A 145 -15.02 21.95 27.93
C LEU A 145 -13.93 22.93 27.47
N SER A 146 -12.65 22.56 27.62
CA SER A 146 -11.52 23.40 27.16
C SER A 146 -11.40 23.46 25.63
N LEU A 147 -11.74 22.38 24.92
CA LEU A 147 -11.77 22.36 23.46
C LEU A 147 -12.95 23.18 22.91
N ASP A 148 -14.12 23.09 23.56
CA ASP A 148 -15.29 23.89 23.20
C ASP A 148 -15.03 25.40 23.41
N GLU A 149 -14.43 25.78 24.55
CA GLU A 149 -14.01 27.15 24.85
C GLU A 149 -12.96 27.66 23.84
N LEU A 150 -11.99 26.83 23.45
CA LEU A 150 -11.02 27.18 22.40
C LEU A 150 -11.71 27.40 21.04
N GLN A 151 -12.71 26.59 20.70
CA GLN A 151 -13.45 26.73 19.45
C GLN A 151 -14.27 28.03 19.43
N GLU A 152 -14.86 28.43 20.56
CA GLU A 152 -15.53 29.72 20.72
C GLU A 152 -14.56 30.89 20.51
N ILE A 153 -13.37 30.84 21.14
CA ILE A 153 -12.32 31.86 20.96
C ILE A 153 -11.88 31.93 19.49
N VAL A 154 -11.68 30.79 18.83
CA VAL A 154 -11.31 30.73 17.41
C VAL A 154 -12.38 31.36 16.53
N ASN A 155 -13.66 31.11 16.82
CA ASN A 155 -14.76 31.73 16.09
C ASN A 155 -14.76 33.25 16.28
N TYR A 156 -14.57 33.72 17.51
CA TYR A 156 -14.46 35.15 17.81
C TYR A 156 -13.28 35.83 17.09
N ILE A 157 -12.12 35.17 17.03
CA ILE A 157 -10.95 35.67 16.29
C ILE A 157 -11.26 35.80 14.78
N LYS A 158 -11.97 34.82 14.20
CA LYS A 158 -12.36 34.85 12.78
C LYS A 158 -13.33 35.99 12.49
N GLU A 159 -14.32 36.21 13.35
CA GLU A 159 -15.24 37.35 13.23
C GLU A 159 -14.51 38.69 13.32
N ASN A 160 -13.61 38.84 14.30
CA ASN A 160 -12.80 40.05 14.43
C ASN A 160 -11.92 40.30 13.20
N ALA A 161 -11.32 39.25 12.63
CA ALA A 161 -10.53 39.37 11.41
C ALA A 161 -11.36 39.91 10.23
N GLN A 162 -12.58 39.41 10.04
CA GLN A 162 -13.50 39.90 9.01
C GLN A 162 -13.90 41.36 9.25
N GLN A 163 -14.21 41.73 10.49
CA GLN A 163 -14.53 43.12 10.83
C GLN A 163 -13.37 44.08 10.54
N ILE A 164 -12.12 43.66 10.83
CA ILE A 164 -10.93 44.46 10.50
C ILE A 164 -10.77 44.63 8.98
N GLU A 165 -11.04 43.60 8.17
CA GLU A 165 -11.03 43.76 6.71
C GLU A 165 -12.07 44.76 6.22
N LEU A 166 -13.31 44.68 6.74
CA LEU A 166 -14.35 45.65 6.40
C LEU A 166 -13.94 47.09 6.77
N LEU A 167 -13.34 47.28 7.94
CA LEU A 167 -12.84 48.60 8.37
C LEU A 167 -11.68 49.10 7.50
N LYS A 168 -10.76 48.24 7.08
CA LYS A 168 -9.69 48.61 6.14
C LYS A 168 -10.26 49.09 4.81
N ASP A 169 -11.28 48.39 4.30
CA ASP A 169 -11.96 48.73 3.07
C ASP A 169 -12.62 50.12 3.13
N ASP A 170 -13.28 50.44 4.25
CA ASP A 170 -13.93 51.74 4.46
C ASP A 170 -12.92 52.88 4.67
N VAL A 171 -11.84 52.66 5.43
CA VAL A 171 -10.78 53.65 5.63
C VAL A 171 -10.07 53.99 4.32
N ILE A 172 -9.81 52.99 3.47
CA ILE A 172 -9.21 53.21 2.14
C ILE A 172 -10.20 53.92 1.21
N LYS A 173 -11.50 53.68 1.31
CA LYS A 173 -12.51 54.39 0.51
C LYS A 173 -12.67 55.86 0.90
N ALA A 174 -12.36 56.23 2.16
CA ALA A 174 -12.51 57.60 2.67
C ALA A 174 -11.28 58.51 2.44
N SER A 175 -10.15 58.00 1.95
CA SER A 175 -8.91 58.75 1.78
C SER A 175 -8.72 59.41 0.40
N TYR A 176 -9.69 59.27 -0.50
CA TYR A 176 -9.70 59.97 -1.79
C TYR A 176 -10.43 61.31 -1.66
N ASP A 177 -9.83 62.41 -2.13
CA ASP A 177 -10.37 63.77 -1.95
C ASP A 177 -11.68 64.01 -2.73
N ASP A 178 -12.00 63.15 -3.70
CA ASP A 178 -13.26 63.09 -4.45
C ASP A 178 -14.46 62.61 -3.61
N LYS A 179 -14.21 62.11 -2.40
CA LYS A 179 -15.23 61.63 -1.44
C LYS A 179 -15.27 62.44 -0.15
N ILE A 180 -14.33 63.37 0.05
CA ILE A 180 -14.31 64.26 1.21
C ILE A 180 -15.20 65.46 0.92
N ASN A 181 -16.31 65.59 1.65
CA ASN A 181 -17.20 66.75 1.52
C ASN A 181 -16.54 68.01 2.12
N VAL A 182 -16.58 69.12 1.40
CA VAL A 182 -16.13 70.41 1.94
C VAL A 182 -17.23 70.98 2.82
N VAL A 183 -16.91 71.28 4.08
CA VAL A 183 -17.88 71.80 5.05
C VAL A 183 -17.78 73.33 5.05
N GLY A 184 -18.79 74.00 4.47
CA GLY A 184 -18.89 75.45 4.47
C GLY A 184 -19.48 76.01 3.16
N THR A 185 -20.13 77.17 3.24
CA THR A 185 -20.59 77.90 2.06
C THR A 185 -19.59 79.01 1.73
N TYR A 186 -18.95 78.89 0.57
CA TYR A 186 -17.94 79.84 0.11
C TYR A 186 -18.54 80.72 -0.99
N SER A 187 -19.07 81.89 -0.60
CA SER A 187 -19.86 82.76 -1.49
C SER A 187 -19.17 83.21 -2.78
N ASN A 188 -17.84 83.14 -2.85
CA ASN A 188 -17.01 83.56 -4.00
C ASN A 188 -16.44 82.38 -4.82
N TRP A 189 -16.87 81.17 -4.48
CA TRP A 189 -16.47 79.92 -5.10
C TRP A 189 -17.76 79.28 -5.62
N ASN A 190 -17.72 78.61 -6.77
CA ASN A 190 -18.95 77.99 -7.29
C ASN A 190 -19.42 76.88 -6.33
N ALA A 191 -20.59 76.28 -6.57
CA ALA A 191 -21.09 75.19 -5.74
C ALA A 191 -20.10 74.00 -5.75
N ILE A 192 -19.27 73.93 -4.72
CA ILE A 192 -18.26 72.89 -4.50
C ILE A 192 -18.81 71.92 -3.47
N LYS A 193 -18.79 70.62 -3.81
CA LYS A 193 -19.27 69.57 -2.91
C LYS A 193 -18.12 68.77 -2.31
N TYR A 194 -17.09 68.49 -3.10
CA TYR A 194 -15.96 67.63 -2.74
C TYR A 194 -14.63 68.38 -2.75
N GLN A 195 -13.65 67.90 -1.98
CA GLN A 195 -12.36 68.57 -1.77
C GLN A 195 -11.55 68.71 -3.07
N ASN A 196 -11.63 67.75 -3.99
CA ASN A 196 -11.02 67.88 -5.32
C ASN A 196 -11.50 69.12 -6.09
N GLN A 197 -12.82 69.32 -6.12
CA GLN A 197 -13.44 70.44 -6.82
C GLN A 197 -13.03 71.79 -6.23
N PHE A 198 -12.79 71.85 -4.92
CA PHE A 198 -12.22 73.03 -4.28
C PHE A 198 -10.79 73.28 -4.77
N ASN A 199 -9.94 72.25 -4.73
CA ASN A 199 -8.54 72.35 -5.13
C ASN A 199 -8.40 72.82 -6.59
N ASP A 200 -9.21 72.27 -7.50
CA ASP A 200 -9.21 72.66 -8.92
C ASP A 200 -9.55 74.15 -9.10
N GLN A 201 -10.60 74.63 -8.43
CA GLN A 201 -10.97 76.04 -8.53
C GLN A 201 -9.94 76.98 -7.90
N VAL A 202 -9.25 76.52 -6.84
CA VAL A 202 -8.20 77.32 -6.18
C VAL A 202 -7.04 77.49 -7.14
N TYR A 203 -6.63 76.39 -7.77
CA TYR A 203 -5.59 76.39 -8.78
C TYR A 203 -5.92 77.35 -9.93
N ASP A 204 -7.11 77.25 -10.50
CA ASP A 204 -7.53 78.10 -11.62
C ASP A 204 -7.57 79.57 -11.24
N LYS A 205 -8.08 79.93 -10.06
CA LYS A 205 -8.10 81.33 -9.60
C LYS A 205 -6.69 81.86 -9.36
N ILE A 206 -5.81 81.09 -8.72
CA ILE A 206 -4.40 81.49 -8.51
C ILE A 206 -3.74 81.72 -9.86
N LYS A 207 -3.90 80.79 -10.80
CA LYS A 207 -3.33 80.91 -12.14
C LYS A 207 -3.84 82.13 -12.89
N ASN A 208 -5.14 82.39 -12.85
CA ASN A 208 -5.71 83.59 -13.45
C ASN A 208 -5.22 84.89 -12.80
N ILE A 209 -4.97 84.90 -11.48
CA ILE A 209 -4.38 86.04 -10.78
C ILE A 209 -2.92 86.23 -11.18
N GLU A 210 -2.14 85.15 -11.25
CA GLU A 210 -0.75 85.18 -11.72
C GLU A 210 -0.64 85.70 -13.16
N ASP A 211 -1.54 85.24 -14.04
CA ASP A 211 -1.61 85.68 -15.43
C ASP A 211 -2.04 87.16 -15.54
N ALA A 212 -2.98 87.62 -14.70
CA ALA A 212 -3.46 89.00 -14.70
C ALA A 212 -2.51 90.02 -14.04
N ALA A 213 -1.62 89.59 -13.14
CA ALA A 213 -0.69 90.46 -12.41
C ALA A 213 0.60 90.80 -13.18
N SER A 214 0.84 90.20 -14.35
CA SER A 214 2.03 90.46 -15.17
C SER A 214 1.87 91.71 -16.05
N LEU A 215 1.95 92.91 -15.46
CA LEU A 215 1.74 94.21 -16.14
C LEU A 215 2.87 94.67 -17.08
N GLU A 216 4.02 93.99 -17.10
CA GLU A 216 4.92 93.94 -18.27
C GLU A 216 5.58 92.56 -18.24
N LYS A 217 5.42 91.78 -19.32
CA LYS A 217 6.13 90.50 -19.44
C LYS A 217 7.62 90.81 -19.54
N ILE A 218 8.33 90.70 -18.42
CA ILE A 218 9.79 90.97 -18.33
C ILE A 218 10.63 89.71 -18.46
N LYS A 219 10.01 88.52 -18.42
CA LYS A 219 10.67 87.22 -18.46
C LYS A 219 9.88 86.23 -19.31
N TYR A 220 10.58 85.42 -20.09
CA TYR A 220 10.04 84.29 -20.83
C TYR A 220 10.92 83.06 -20.61
N GLU A 221 10.29 81.91 -20.39
CA GLU A 221 10.99 80.65 -20.14
C GLU A 221 10.46 79.56 -21.08
N GLU A 222 11.37 78.82 -21.70
CA GLU A 222 11.04 77.70 -22.58
C GLU A 222 12.14 76.64 -22.52
N ARG A 223 11.77 75.39 -22.79
CA ARG A 223 12.70 74.26 -22.85
C ARG A 223 12.95 73.86 -24.28
N VAL A 224 14.21 73.80 -24.68
CA VAL A 224 14.61 73.45 -26.06
C VAL A 224 15.57 72.26 -26.07
N ARG A 225 15.62 71.55 -27.20
CA ARG A 225 16.52 70.40 -27.42
C ARG A 225 17.57 70.66 -28.52
N GLY A 226 17.67 71.88 -29.02
CA GLY A 226 18.55 72.28 -30.11
C GLY A 226 18.15 73.62 -30.68
N ASP A 227 18.70 73.96 -31.85
CA ASP A 227 18.44 75.23 -32.53
C ASP A 227 16.94 75.46 -32.70
N SER A 228 16.46 76.60 -32.22
CA SER A 228 15.02 76.87 -32.10
C SER A 228 14.71 78.34 -32.33
N ARG A 229 13.57 78.60 -32.97
CA ARG A 229 13.00 79.95 -33.10
C ARG A 229 11.99 80.16 -31.97
N ILE A 230 12.24 81.17 -31.13
CA ILE A 230 11.52 81.40 -29.88
C ILE A 230 10.72 82.70 -29.99
N LYS A 231 9.41 82.62 -29.77
CA LYS A 231 8.52 83.78 -29.69
C LYS A 231 8.26 84.10 -28.22
N HIS A 232 8.96 85.11 -27.71
CA HIS A 232 8.96 85.46 -26.29
C HIS A 232 7.93 86.53 -25.91
N ASP A 233 7.50 87.35 -26.88
CA ASP A 233 6.50 88.42 -26.69
C ASP A 233 6.85 89.41 -25.56
N LEU A 234 8.12 89.85 -25.50
CA LEU A 234 8.62 90.79 -24.46
C LEU A 234 8.69 92.24 -24.97
N ASP A 235 8.40 92.47 -26.24
CA ASP A 235 8.47 93.74 -26.97
C ASP A 235 9.77 94.53 -26.67
N THR A 236 10.90 93.87 -26.90
CA THR A 236 12.24 94.45 -26.70
C THR A 236 13.27 93.77 -27.61
N LEU A 237 14.28 94.53 -28.05
CA LEU A 237 15.52 93.98 -28.62
C LEU A 237 16.64 93.88 -27.57
N SER A 238 16.44 94.49 -26.40
CA SER A 238 17.36 94.50 -25.27
C SER A 238 16.92 93.46 -24.25
N PHE A 239 17.65 92.35 -24.19
CA PHE A 239 17.39 91.26 -23.26
C PHE A 239 18.70 90.57 -22.84
N VAL A 240 18.67 89.95 -21.66
CA VAL A 240 19.64 88.94 -21.23
C VAL A 240 19.02 87.56 -21.47
N ILE A 241 19.83 86.61 -21.93
CA ILE A 241 19.43 85.20 -21.99
C ILE A 241 20.33 84.39 -21.08
N ASP A 242 19.73 83.54 -20.26
CA ASP A 242 20.41 82.52 -19.49
C ASP A 242 19.93 81.15 -19.97
N ALA A 243 20.86 80.21 -20.08
CA ALA A 243 20.61 78.89 -20.60
C ALA A 243 21.41 77.87 -19.83
N TYR A 244 20.74 76.85 -19.31
CA TYR A 244 21.42 75.77 -18.59
C TYR A 244 20.80 74.40 -18.89
N ASP A 245 21.60 73.36 -18.76
CA ASP A 245 21.19 71.98 -18.94
C ASP A 245 20.33 71.53 -17.74
N THR A 246 19.12 71.04 -18.00
CA THR A 246 18.15 70.67 -16.96
C THR A 246 18.57 69.48 -16.08
N VAL A 247 19.54 68.67 -16.53
CA VAL A 247 20.05 67.51 -15.78
C VAL A 247 21.35 67.87 -15.07
N THR A 248 22.29 68.50 -15.79
CA THR A 248 23.63 68.79 -15.22
C THR A 248 23.72 70.14 -14.51
N MET A 249 22.74 71.02 -14.71
CA MET A 249 22.64 72.37 -14.15
C MET A 249 23.77 73.32 -14.56
N PHE A 250 24.64 72.95 -15.51
CA PHE A 250 25.67 73.84 -16.05
C PHE A 250 25.10 74.78 -17.11
N THR A 251 25.57 76.03 -17.10
CA THR A 251 25.26 77.02 -18.14
C THR A 251 25.80 76.57 -19.50
N VAL A 252 24.97 76.68 -20.52
CA VAL A 252 25.27 76.28 -21.89
C VAL A 252 25.54 77.52 -22.75
N PRO A 253 26.74 77.66 -23.36
CA PRO A 253 27.01 78.75 -24.28
C PRO A 253 26.15 78.60 -25.53
N LEU A 254 25.55 79.71 -25.97
CA LEU A 254 24.70 79.75 -27.16
C LEU A 254 24.92 81.05 -27.94
N LYS A 255 24.52 81.04 -29.21
CA LYS A 255 24.48 82.22 -30.08
C LYS A 255 23.02 82.62 -30.28
N VAL A 256 22.73 83.91 -30.20
CA VAL A 256 21.38 84.45 -30.45
C VAL A 256 21.37 85.36 -31.65
N ARG A 257 20.43 85.12 -32.57
CA ARG A 257 20.08 86.05 -33.65
C ARG A 257 18.74 86.71 -33.33
N ARG A 258 18.72 88.05 -33.26
CA ARG A 258 17.49 88.83 -33.07
C ARG A 258 16.73 88.90 -34.39
N ILE A 259 15.44 88.55 -34.40
CA ILE A 259 14.60 88.62 -35.60
C ILE A 259 13.73 89.89 -35.57
N ASP A 260 12.99 90.09 -34.47
CA ASP A 260 12.16 91.26 -34.20
C ASP A 260 12.05 91.50 -32.68
N THR A 261 11.23 92.46 -32.23
CA THR A 261 11.09 92.80 -30.79
C THR A 261 10.47 91.68 -29.94
N ASN A 262 9.92 90.63 -30.56
CA ASN A 262 9.23 89.53 -29.86
C ASN A 262 9.79 88.15 -30.19
N THR A 263 10.74 88.05 -31.11
CA THR A 263 11.21 86.78 -31.66
C THR A 263 12.72 86.74 -31.81
N ILE A 264 13.33 85.65 -31.35
CA ILE A 264 14.75 85.36 -31.51
C ILE A 264 14.96 83.97 -32.11
N GLU A 265 16.14 83.73 -32.65
CA GLU A 265 16.62 82.40 -33.00
C GLU A 265 17.83 82.08 -32.14
N VAL A 266 17.78 80.92 -31.48
CA VAL A 266 18.85 80.40 -30.62
C VAL A 266 19.56 79.30 -31.38
N LEU A 267 20.88 79.39 -31.44
CA LEU A 267 21.77 78.48 -32.16
C LEU A 267 22.83 77.94 -31.19
N PHE A 268 23.03 76.63 -31.19
CA PHE A 268 24.07 75.96 -30.41
C PHE A 268 25.22 75.55 -31.31
N ASP A 269 26.46 75.60 -30.81
CA ASP A 269 27.63 75.17 -31.58
C ASP A 269 27.62 73.66 -31.89
N SER A 270 26.87 72.89 -31.10
CA SER A 270 26.53 71.49 -31.32
C SER A 270 25.19 71.18 -30.66
N VAL A 271 24.44 70.19 -31.19
CA VAL A 271 23.14 69.78 -30.63
C VAL A 271 23.30 69.39 -29.16
N PRO A 272 22.58 70.04 -28.21
CA PRO A 272 22.68 69.72 -26.79
C PRO A 272 22.23 68.28 -26.49
N PRO A 273 22.92 67.56 -25.59
CA PRO A 273 22.57 66.17 -25.26
C PRO A 273 21.29 66.06 -24.41
N ASN A 274 21.00 67.07 -23.59
CA ASN A 274 19.83 67.14 -22.72
C ASN A 274 18.95 68.35 -23.09
N ILE A 275 17.76 68.40 -22.50
CA ILE A 275 16.89 69.56 -22.61
C ILE A 275 17.56 70.75 -21.92
N ILE A 276 17.62 71.88 -22.62
CA ILE A 276 18.15 73.15 -22.11
C ILE A 276 16.98 74.04 -21.69
N GLN A 277 17.03 74.54 -20.46
CA GLN A 277 16.10 75.56 -19.99
C GLN A 277 16.63 76.93 -20.44
N LEU A 278 15.84 77.63 -21.25
CA LEU A 278 16.10 79.01 -21.64
C LEU A 278 15.30 79.95 -20.76
N THR A 279 15.93 81.04 -20.35
CA THR A 279 15.31 82.17 -19.66
C THR A 279 15.70 83.46 -20.36
N ILE A 280 14.75 84.12 -21.01
CA ILE A 280 14.95 85.41 -21.67
C ILE A 280 14.36 86.48 -20.77
N LYS A 281 15.15 87.49 -20.41
CA LYS A 281 14.73 88.59 -19.55
C LYS A 281 14.92 89.92 -20.26
N LYS A 282 13.86 90.70 -20.39
CA LYS A 282 13.89 92.08 -20.88
C LYS A 282 14.77 92.94 -19.96
N ILE A 283 15.64 93.74 -20.57
CA ILE A 283 16.44 94.79 -19.90
C ILE A 283 15.71 96.13 -20.07
#